data_AF-A0A7J8X1F3-F1
#
_entry.id   AF-A0A7J8X1F3-F1
#
_cell.length_a   1.000
_cell.length_b   1.000
_cell.length_c   1.000
_cell.angle_alpha   90.00
_cell.angle_beta   90.00
_cell.angle_gamma   90.00
#
_symmetry.space_group_name_H-M   'P 1'
#
loop_
_entity.id
_entity.type
_entity.pdbx_description
1 polymer ?
#
loop_
_entity_poly.entity_id
_entity_poly.type
_entity_poly.pdbx_seq_one_letter_code
_entity_poly.pdbx_strand_id
1 'polypeptide(L)'
;VTAALRGSGLESSNLIIGIDFTKSNEWTGQVSFNNRSLHAIGAAPNPYEKAISIIGKTLAPFDDDNLIPCLGFGDATTHDHEVFSFHSDHSSCHGFEEVLDCYKKIVPNLRLSGSHLYNLFITNITPGPTSYAPVIDAAIDVVESSGGQFHVLVIIADGQ
;
A
#
# COMPACT_ATOMS: atom_id res chain seq x y z
N VAL A 1 -18.97 11.79 -6.87
CA VAL A 1 -17.50 11.95 -6.97
C VAL A 1 -17.00 11.54 -8.35
N THR A 2 -17.24 10.31 -8.81
CA THR A 2 -16.88 9.82 -10.17
C THR A 2 -17.31 10.77 -11.29
N ALA A 3 -18.56 11.27 -11.28
CA ALA A 3 -19.01 12.23 -12.29
C ALA A 3 -18.22 13.55 -12.30
N ALA A 4 -17.73 14.01 -11.13
CA ALA A 4 -16.96 15.24 -11.01
C ALA A 4 -15.51 15.07 -11.51
N LEU A 5 -14.91 13.90 -11.30
CA LEU A 5 -13.57 13.56 -11.83
C LEU A 5 -13.59 13.47 -13.36
N ARG A 6 -14.62 12.84 -13.96
CA ARG A 6 -14.83 12.87 -15.43
C ARG A 6 -15.00 14.29 -15.96
N GLY A 7 -15.83 15.10 -15.29
CA GLY A 7 -16.03 16.50 -15.65
C GLY A 7 -14.77 17.38 -15.51
N SER A 8 -13.73 16.90 -14.84
CA SER A 8 -12.44 17.59 -14.67
C SER A 8 -11.36 17.12 -15.66
N GLY A 9 -11.71 16.23 -16.61
CA GLY A 9 -10.81 15.76 -17.66
C GLY A 9 -10.03 14.48 -17.33
N LEU A 10 -10.35 13.78 -16.24
CA LEU A 10 -9.84 12.42 -16.02
C LEU A 10 -10.67 11.46 -16.89
N GLU A 11 -10.23 11.25 -18.12
CA GLU A 11 -10.95 10.40 -19.09
C GLU A 11 -10.46 8.94 -19.07
N SER A 12 -9.16 8.72 -18.87
CA SER A 12 -8.48 7.42 -18.86
C SER A 12 -7.17 7.55 -18.05
N SER A 13 -6.83 6.52 -17.27
CA SER A 13 -5.61 6.45 -16.47
C SER A 13 -5.31 5.01 -16.09
N ASN A 14 -4.08 4.73 -15.68
CA ASN A 14 -3.73 3.49 -14.98
C ASN A 14 -3.48 3.80 -13.49
N LEU A 15 -3.74 2.84 -12.61
CA LEU A 15 -3.57 2.99 -11.17
C LEU A 15 -2.40 2.18 -10.65
N ILE A 16 -1.63 2.78 -9.73
CA ILE A 16 -0.60 2.10 -8.93
C ILE A 16 -0.95 2.31 -7.46
N ILE A 17 -0.90 1.25 -6.65
CA ILE A 17 -1.17 1.32 -5.21
C ILE A 17 0.11 1.08 -4.42
N GLY A 18 0.46 2.04 -3.57
CA GLY A 18 1.52 1.91 -2.56
C GLY A 18 0.94 1.81 -1.16
N ILE A 19 1.32 0.78 -0.40
CA ILE A 19 0.88 0.57 0.98
C ILE A 19 2.07 0.60 1.93
N ASP A 20 1.99 1.51 2.88
CA ASP A 20 2.94 1.65 3.98
C ASP A 20 2.77 0.50 4.99
N PHE A 21 3.86 -0.23 5.26
CA PHE A 21 3.96 -1.29 6.28
C PHE A 21 5.02 -0.98 7.34
N THR A 22 5.32 0.30 7.57
CA THR A 22 6.20 0.76 8.65
C THR A 22 5.65 0.40 10.02
N LYS A 23 6.56 0.34 11.00
CA LYS A 23 6.22 -0.02 12.39
C LYS A 23 5.28 0.98 13.06
N SER A 24 5.25 2.25 12.63
CA SER A 24 4.40 3.29 13.24
C SER A 24 2.93 2.93 13.28
N ASN A 25 2.50 2.14 12.30
CA ASN A 25 1.18 1.54 12.24
C ASN A 25 0.79 0.70 13.48
N GLU A 26 1.73 0.27 14.32
CA GLU A 26 1.43 -0.40 15.59
C GLU A 26 0.83 0.56 16.64
N TRP A 27 1.21 1.84 16.62
CA TRP A 27 0.81 2.81 17.67
C TRP A 27 0.00 4.00 17.15
N THR A 28 0.04 4.35 15.87
CA THR A 28 -0.72 5.50 15.32
C THR A 28 -2.25 5.29 15.33
N GLY A 29 -2.69 4.04 15.54
CA GLY A 29 -4.08 3.70 15.83
C GLY A 29 -4.54 3.93 17.29
N GLN A 30 -3.68 4.49 18.16
CA GLN A 30 -3.97 4.71 19.58
C GLN A 30 -5.33 5.39 19.82
N VAL A 31 -5.57 6.50 19.10
CA VAL A 31 -6.80 7.30 19.25
C VAL A 31 -7.84 6.93 18.19
N SER A 32 -7.41 6.71 16.94
CA SER A 32 -8.30 6.55 15.78
C SER A 32 -8.84 5.14 15.58
N PHE A 33 -8.21 4.13 16.21
CA PHE A 33 -8.52 2.72 15.97
C PHE A 33 -8.53 1.86 17.23
N ASN A 34 -8.97 2.45 18.35
CA ASN A 34 -9.15 1.79 19.65
C ASN A 34 -7.87 1.13 20.18
N ASN A 35 -6.73 1.81 20.08
CA ASN A 35 -5.44 1.31 20.53
C ASN A 35 -5.03 -0.02 19.88
N ARG A 36 -5.42 -0.21 18.61
CA ARG A 36 -5.00 -1.34 17.77
C ARG A 36 -4.12 -0.83 16.64
N SER A 37 -3.28 -1.73 16.12
CA SER A 37 -2.54 -1.46 14.89
C SER A 37 -3.50 -1.11 13.74
N LEU A 38 -3.10 -0.14 12.91
CA LEU A 38 -3.85 0.25 11.71
C LEU A 38 -3.93 -0.88 10.67
N HIS A 39 -3.07 -1.90 10.74
CA HIS A 39 -3.14 -3.11 9.93
C HIS A 39 -3.92 -4.27 10.59
N ALA A 40 -4.44 -4.12 11.81
CA ALA A 40 -5.06 -5.25 12.52
C ALA A 40 -6.24 -5.84 11.73
N ILE A 41 -6.10 -7.08 11.26
CA ILE A 41 -7.15 -7.82 10.57
C ILE A 41 -8.15 -8.37 11.60
N GLY A 42 -9.45 -8.20 11.34
CA GLY A 42 -10.49 -8.69 12.23
C GLY A 42 -11.87 -8.63 11.61
N ALA A 43 -12.91 -8.71 12.44
CA ALA A 43 -14.30 -8.72 11.98
C ALA A 43 -14.74 -7.41 11.31
N ALA A 44 -14.14 -6.28 11.69
CA ALA A 44 -14.40 -4.97 11.10
C ALA A 44 -13.16 -4.50 10.33
N PRO A 45 -13.34 -3.86 9.16
CA PRO A 45 -12.22 -3.43 8.34
C PRO A 45 -11.38 -2.37 9.05
N ASN A 46 -10.07 -2.51 8.96
CA ASN A 46 -9.11 -1.52 9.42
C ASN A 46 -9.05 -0.31 8.47
N PRO A 47 -8.37 0.79 8.84
CA PRO A 47 -8.31 2.00 8.03
C PRO A 47 -7.76 1.79 6.61
N TYR A 48 -6.77 0.93 6.43
CA TYR A 48 -6.24 0.57 5.11
C TYR A 48 -7.27 -0.18 4.27
N GLU A 49 -7.95 -1.19 4.82
CA GLU A 49 -9.03 -1.92 4.12
C GLU A 49 -10.16 -0.98 3.67
N LYS A 50 -10.51 -0.01 4.53
CA LYS A 50 -11.52 1.02 4.22
C LYS A 50 -11.04 1.94 3.10
N ALA A 51 -9.79 2.40 3.16
CA ALA A 51 -9.20 3.26 2.14
C ALA A 51 -9.18 2.55 0.77
N ILE A 52 -8.63 1.33 0.70
CA ILE A 52 -8.60 0.51 -0.52
C ILE A 52 -10.02 0.36 -1.10
N SER A 53 -11.01 0.04 -0.24
CA SER A 53 -12.40 -0.13 -0.68
C SER A 53 -13.03 1.16 -1.21
N ILE A 54 -12.76 2.31 -0.59
CA ILE A 54 -13.32 3.62 -0.99
C ILE A 54 -12.65 4.11 -2.28
N ILE A 55 -11.33 3.97 -2.37
CA ILE A 55 -10.53 4.30 -3.55
C ILE A 55 -11.03 3.45 -4.72
N GLY A 56 -11.15 2.13 -4.55
CA GLY A 56 -11.64 1.25 -5.62
C GLY A 56 -13.02 1.62 -6.13
N LYS A 57 -13.97 1.93 -5.23
CA LYS A 57 -15.30 2.42 -5.64
C LYS A 57 -15.27 3.74 -6.42
N THR A 58 -14.24 4.56 -6.22
CA THR A 58 -14.15 5.91 -6.78
C THR A 58 -13.32 5.95 -8.05
N LEU A 59 -12.18 5.24 -8.08
CA LEU A 59 -11.16 5.30 -9.12
C LEU A 59 -11.19 4.13 -10.11
N ALA A 60 -11.73 2.96 -9.75
CA ALA A 60 -11.79 1.82 -10.69
C ALA A 60 -12.48 2.15 -12.03
N PRO A 61 -13.52 3.01 -12.11
CA PRO A 61 -14.11 3.40 -13.40
C PRO A 61 -13.22 4.26 -14.31
N PHE A 62 -12.01 4.61 -13.87
CA PHE A 62 -11.01 5.39 -14.60
C PHE A 62 -9.73 4.59 -14.87
N ASP A 63 -9.66 3.35 -14.39
CA ASP A 63 -8.55 2.45 -14.65
C ASP A 63 -8.79 1.75 -15.99
N ASP A 64 -7.85 1.88 -16.93
CA ASP A 64 -8.09 1.49 -18.32
C ASP A 64 -8.07 -0.02 -18.54
N ASP A 65 -7.26 -0.74 -17.77
CA ASP A 65 -7.02 -2.18 -17.95
C ASP A 65 -7.44 -3.04 -16.75
N ASN A 66 -7.81 -2.44 -15.62
CA ASN A 66 -8.11 -3.13 -14.37
C ASN A 66 -6.91 -3.93 -13.82
N LEU A 67 -5.69 -3.60 -14.25
CA LEU A 67 -4.43 -4.19 -13.80
C LEU A 67 -3.71 -3.18 -12.92
N ILE A 68 -3.70 -3.46 -11.62
CA ILE A 68 -3.22 -2.54 -10.60
C ILE A 68 -1.92 -3.08 -9.98
N PRO A 69 -0.74 -2.57 -10.37
CA PRO A 69 0.49 -2.82 -9.63
C PRO A 69 0.33 -2.42 -8.16
N CYS A 70 0.59 -3.37 -7.25
CA CYS A 70 0.41 -3.18 -5.82
C CYS A 70 1.73 -3.43 -5.09
N LEU A 71 2.21 -2.38 -4.42
CA LEU A 71 3.53 -2.32 -3.82
C LEU A 71 3.39 -2.09 -2.31
N GLY A 72 4.17 -2.82 -1.52
CA GLY A 72 4.37 -2.55 -0.10
C GLY A 72 5.77 -1.99 0.16
N PHE A 73 5.89 -1.11 1.17
CA PHE A 73 7.18 -0.52 1.56
C PHE A 73 7.28 -0.33 3.08
N GLY A 74 8.49 -0.19 3.62
CA GLY A 74 8.71 0.15 5.03
C GLY A 74 8.66 -1.04 6.01
N ASP A 75 8.54 -2.27 5.51
CA ASP A 75 8.54 -3.47 6.36
C ASP A 75 9.95 -3.84 6.84
N ALA A 76 10.06 -4.85 7.72
CA ALA A 76 11.36 -5.29 8.25
C ALA A 76 12.35 -5.77 7.18
N THR A 77 11.85 -6.17 6.01
CA THR A 77 12.66 -6.74 4.94
C THR A 77 13.12 -5.68 3.95
N THR A 78 12.25 -4.73 3.58
CA THR A 78 12.56 -3.67 2.61
C THR A 78 13.17 -2.40 3.20
N HIS A 79 12.99 -2.15 4.50
CA HIS A 79 13.42 -0.90 5.17
C HIS A 79 13.00 0.34 4.36
N ASP A 80 13.89 1.32 4.20
CA ASP A 80 13.71 2.59 3.50
C ASP A 80 14.31 2.60 2.08
N HIS A 81 14.66 1.43 1.53
CA HIS A 81 15.42 1.32 0.28
C HIS A 81 14.71 0.56 -0.83
N GLU A 82 13.77 -0.33 -0.50
CA GLU A 82 13.11 -1.17 -1.50
C GLU A 82 11.59 -1.19 -1.33
N VAL A 83 10.90 -1.71 -2.34
CA VAL A 83 9.49 -2.08 -2.28
C VAL A 83 9.36 -3.58 -2.54
N PHE A 84 8.28 -4.18 -2.06
CA PHE A 84 7.91 -5.54 -2.45
C PHE A 84 6.59 -5.52 -3.24
N SER A 85 6.48 -6.40 -4.22
CA SER A 85 5.24 -6.61 -4.96
C SER A 85 4.29 -7.51 -4.17
N PHE A 86 2.99 -7.27 -4.29
CA PHE A 86 1.95 -8.11 -3.69
C PHE A 86 1.94 -9.53 -4.27
N HIS A 87 2.29 -9.68 -5.55
CA HIS A 87 2.50 -10.97 -6.19
C HIS A 87 3.99 -11.26 -6.32
N SER A 88 4.40 -12.50 -6.02
CA SER A 88 5.81 -12.91 -6.07
C SER A 88 6.39 -13.00 -7.48
N ASP A 89 5.54 -13.07 -8.49
CA ASP A 89 5.91 -13.02 -9.91
C ASP A 89 5.86 -11.59 -10.49
N HIS A 90 5.65 -10.58 -9.65
CA HIS A 90 5.52 -9.17 -10.01
C HIS A 90 4.33 -8.84 -10.94
N SER A 91 3.34 -9.74 -11.04
CA SER A 91 2.11 -9.44 -11.76
C SER A 91 1.23 -8.43 -11.01
N SER A 92 0.45 -7.66 -11.77
CA SER A 92 -0.55 -6.73 -11.23
C SER A 92 -1.74 -7.47 -10.62
N CYS A 93 -2.42 -6.84 -9.65
CA CYS A 93 -3.72 -7.31 -9.18
C CYS A 93 -4.82 -6.97 -10.19
N HIS A 94 -5.80 -7.86 -10.37
CA HIS A 94 -6.98 -7.69 -11.21
C HIS A 94 -8.08 -6.95 -10.43
N GLY A 95 -7.98 -5.62 -10.40
CA GLY A 95 -8.94 -4.75 -9.74
C GLY A 95 -8.83 -4.74 -8.21
N PHE A 96 -9.55 -3.79 -7.58
CA PHE A 96 -9.44 -3.52 -6.14
C PHE A 96 -9.92 -4.65 -5.22
N GLU A 97 -10.73 -5.58 -5.73
CA GLU A 97 -11.10 -6.77 -4.96
C GLU A 97 -9.88 -7.65 -4.69
N GLU A 98 -9.05 -7.90 -5.72
CA GLU A 98 -7.81 -8.66 -5.55
C GLU A 98 -6.77 -7.87 -4.73
N VAL A 99 -6.68 -6.55 -4.89
CA VAL A 99 -5.83 -5.70 -4.03
C VAL A 99 -6.14 -5.92 -2.55
N LEU A 100 -7.44 -5.92 -2.20
CA LEU A 100 -7.87 -6.11 -0.81
C LEU A 100 -7.60 -7.53 -0.31
N ASP A 101 -7.80 -8.55 -1.15
CA ASP A 101 -7.52 -9.94 -0.80
C ASP A 101 -6.04 -10.21 -0.61
N CYS A 102 -5.18 -9.66 -1.48
CA CYS A 102 -3.73 -9.74 -1.36
C CYS A 102 -3.25 -9.00 -0.11
N TYR A 103 -3.75 -7.78 0.16
CA TYR A 103 -3.45 -7.05 1.40
C TYR A 103 -3.74 -7.90 2.65
N LYS A 104 -4.93 -8.52 2.73
CA LYS A 104 -5.32 -9.38 3.86
C LYS A 104 -4.46 -10.63 4.00
N LYS A 105 -3.94 -11.17 2.90
CA LYS A 105 -3.02 -12.33 2.91
C LYS A 105 -1.61 -11.94 3.35
N ILE A 106 -1.14 -10.77 2.95
CA ILE A 106 0.24 -10.32 3.20
C ILE A 106 0.37 -9.83 4.65
N VAL A 107 -0.57 -9.04 5.16
CA VAL A 107 -0.51 -8.43 6.50
C VAL A 107 -0.14 -9.41 7.63
N PRO A 108 -0.76 -10.60 7.76
CA PRO A 108 -0.40 -11.54 8.84
C PRO A 108 1.00 -12.15 8.70
N ASN A 109 1.57 -12.16 7.49
CA ASN A 109 2.87 -12.73 7.17
C ASN A 109 3.99 -11.69 7.17
N LEU A 110 3.64 -10.41 7.07
CA LEU A 110 4.58 -9.30 7.21
C LEU A 110 5.10 -9.25 8.63
N ARG A 111 6.41 -9.38 8.75
CA ARG A 111 7.11 -8.84 9.90
C ARG A 111 7.12 -7.33 9.71
N LEU A 112 6.10 -6.64 10.23
CA LEU A 112 6.25 -5.21 10.55
C LEU A 112 7.53 -5.10 11.38
N SER A 113 8.41 -4.16 11.07
CA SER A 113 9.77 -4.16 11.62
C SER A 113 9.79 -4.21 13.16
N GLY A 114 9.92 -5.43 13.68
CA GLY A 114 10.07 -5.77 15.10
C GLY A 114 8.80 -6.18 15.84
N SER A 115 8.38 -7.46 15.69
CA SER A 115 7.64 -8.30 16.65
C SER A 115 7.53 -9.71 16.03
N HIS A 116 7.94 -10.88 16.58
CA HIS A 116 7.97 -11.32 17.98
C HIS A 116 8.78 -12.64 18.19
N LEU A 117 9.93 -12.88 17.52
CA LEU A 117 10.76 -14.08 17.79
C LEU A 117 12.29 -13.88 17.73
N TYR A 118 12.79 -12.63 17.80
CA TYR A 118 14.23 -12.34 17.83
C TYR A 118 14.62 -11.31 18.90
N ASN A 119 13.89 -11.27 20.02
CA ASN A 119 14.26 -10.48 21.20
C ASN A 119 15.28 -11.18 22.09
N LEU A 120 16.42 -11.61 21.53
CA LEU A 120 17.58 -11.97 22.38
C LEU A 120 18.91 -11.33 22.00
N PHE A 121 19.10 -10.70 20.82
CA PHE A 121 20.43 -10.12 20.53
C PHE A 121 20.49 -8.82 19.70
N ILE A 122 19.38 -8.21 19.26
CA ILE A 122 19.46 -6.98 18.44
C ILE A 122 18.64 -5.85 19.10
N THR A 123 19.26 -5.11 20.01
CA THR A 123 18.66 -3.92 20.66
C THR A 123 19.00 -2.61 19.95
N ASN A 124 19.42 -2.63 18.68
CA ASN A 124 19.88 -1.43 17.95
C ASN A 124 19.38 -1.36 16.48
N ILE A 125 18.18 -1.87 16.17
CA ILE A 125 17.53 -1.50 14.90
C ILE A 125 16.63 -0.31 15.18
N THR A 126 17.10 0.88 14.83
CA THR A 126 16.25 2.07 14.72
C THR A 126 15.20 1.77 13.64
N PRO A 127 13.89 1.89 13.89
CA PRO A 127 12.92 1.87 12.80
C PRO A 127 13.34 2.92 11.78
N GLY A 128 13.51 2.52 10.51
CA GLY A 128 13.89 3.43 9.44
C GLY A 128 12.84 4.56 9.33
N PRO A 129 13.24 5.77 8.93
CA PRO A 129 12.29 6.83 8.63
C PRO A 129 11.36 6.37 7.50
N THR A 130 10.08 6.73 7.57
CA THR A 130 9.17 6.50 6.45
C THR A 130 9.68 7.28 5.24
N SER A 131 10.11 6.55 4.21
CA SER A 131 10.51 7.14 2.95
C SER A 131 9.52 6.73 1.87
N TYR A 132 8.97 7.71 1.17
CA TYR A 132 8.16 7.47 -0.03
C TYR A 132 9.01 7.35 -1.29
N ALA A 133 10.32 7.62 -1.21
CA ALA A 133 11.20 7.54 -2.38
C ALA A 133 11.15 6.16 -3.06
N PRO A 134 11.28 5.01 -2.35
CA PRO A 134 11.27 3.70 -3.01
C PRO A 134 9.98 3.43 -3.78
N VAL A 135 8.82 3.81 -3.24
CA VAL A 135 7.53 3.57 -3.90
C VAL A 135 7.27 4.53 -5.05
N ILE A 136 7.80 5.76 -4.97
CA ILE A 136 7.75 6.71 -6.08
C ILE A 136 8.67 6.24 -7.22
N ASP A 137 9.89 5.81 -6.91
CA ASP A 137 10.85 5.31 -7.90
C ASP A 137 10.31 4.06 -8.60
N ALA A 138 9.75 3.11 -7.84
CA ALA A 138 9.10 1.93 -8.42
C ALA A 138 7.89 2.28 -9.31
N ALA A 139 7.13 3.33 -8.97
CA ALA A 139 6.05 3.81 -9.82
C ALA A 139 6.57 4.46 -11.11
N ILE A 140 7.72 5.15 -11.07
CA ILE A 140 8.40 5.67 -12.26
C ILE A 140 8.78 4.50 -13.18
N ASP A 141 9.36 3.42 -12.64
CA ASP A 141 9.72 2.22 -13.41
C ASP A 141 8.50 1.58 -14.11
N VAL A 142 7.34 1.56 -13.46
CA VAL A 142 6.06 1.10 -14.05
C VAL A 142 5.65 2.01 -15.21
N VAL A 143 5.73 3.33 -15.03
CA VAL A 143 5.42 4.31 -16.09
C VAL A 143 6.36 4.13 -17.29
N GLU A 144 7.66 3.99 -17.06
CA GLU A 144 8.64 3.75 -18.13
C GLU A 144 8.35 2.44 -18.88
N SER A 145 8.06 1.37 -18.15
CA SER A 145 7.74 0.05 -18.70
C SER A 145 6.45 0.03 -19.53
N SER A 146 5.49 0.91 -19.20
CA SER A 146 4.25 1.09 -19.96
C SER A 146 4.42 1.88 -21.27
N GLY A 147 5.62 2.39 -21.56
CA GLY A 147 5.84 3.31 -22.68
C GLY A 147 5.40 4.75 -22.38
N GLY A 148 5.39 5.15 -21.11
CA GLY A 148 5.05 6.52 -20.70
C GLY A 148 3.54 6.80 -20.63
N GLN A 149 2.71 5.78 -20.40
CA GLN A 149 1.28 5.99 -20.18
C GLN A 149 1.02 6.75 -18.88
N PHE A 150 -0.09 7.49 -18.81
CA PHE A 150 -0.44 8.27 -17.63
C PHE A 150 -0.87 7.34 -16.48
N HIS A 151 -0.19 7.46 -15.33
CA HIS A 151 -0.51 6.70 -14.12
C HIS A 151 -0.83 7.63 -12.96
N VAL A 152 -1.71 7.18 -12.08
CA VAL A 152 -1.94 7.78 -10.75
C VAL A 152 -1.42 6.82 -9.69
N LEU A 153 -0.35 7.23 -9.00
CA LEU A 153 0.11 6.55 -7.80
C LEU A 153 -0.72 7.00 -6.59
N VAL A 154 -1.36 6.03 -5.92
CA VAL A 154 -2.08 6.26 -4.66
C VAL A 154 -1.32 5.60 -3.52
N ILE A 155 -0.75 6.42 -2.64
CA ILE A 155 -0.05 5.97 -1.42
C ILE A 155 -1.03 6.02 -0.25
N ILE A 156 -1.17 4.89 0.45
CA ILE A 156 -1.93 4.78 1.71
C ILE A 156 -0.90 4.62 2.84
N ALA A 157 -0.82 5.61 3.72
CA ALA A 157 0.18 5.70 4.79
C ALA A 157 -0.40 6.30 6.08
N ASP A 158 0.29 6.08 7.20
CA ASP A 158 -0.09 6.65 8.50
C ASP A 158 0.50 8.05 8.77
N GLY A 159 1.48 8.46 7.95
CA GLY A 159 2.00 9.82 7.86
C GLY A 159 3.05 10.19 8.90
N GLN A 160 3.68 9.21 9.56
CA GLN A 160 4.83 9.43 10.45
C GLN A 160 6.16 9.41 9.70
#